data_AF-A0A8T4QTN9-F1
#
_entry.id   AF-A0A8T4QTN9-F1
#
_cell.length_a   1.000
_cell.length_b   1.000
_cell.length_c   1.000
_cell.angle_alpha   90.00
_cell.angle_beta   90.00
_cell.angle_gamma   90.00
#
_symmetry.space_group_name_H-M   'P 1'
#
loop_
_entity.id
_entity.type
_entity.pdbx_description
1 polymer ?
#
loop_
_entity_poly.entity_id
_entity_poly.type
_entity_poly.pdbx_seq_one_letter_code
_entity_poly.pdbx_strand_id
1 'polypeptide(L)' 'MKESEIKDQAKKIMDDFLTALKGMKEETHFVIRREDSMREKEQDEDTKEFRDGWFRIAPKKQGAYILAEKGSFR' A
#
# COMPACT_ATOMS: atom_id res chain seq x y z
N MET A 1 -36.39 -29.67 -28.32
CA MET A 1 -36.30 -28.20 -28.20
C MET A 1 -35.96 -27.64 -29.55
N LYS A 2 -36.77 -26.69 -30.03
CA LYS A 2 -36.54 -26.04 -31.33
C LYS A 2 -35.43 -24.99 -31.14
N GLU A 3 -34.56 -24.83 -32.14
CA GLU A 3 -33.42 -23.90 -32.10
C GLU A 3 -33.82 -22.46 -31.72
N SER A 4 -35.04 -22.06 -32.06
CA SER A 4 -35.64 -20.78 -31.68
C SER A 4 -35.81 -20.63 -30.16
N GLU A 5 -36.28 -21.68 -29.48
CA GLU A 5 -36.51 -21.67 -28.02
C GLU A 5 -35.20 -21.52 -27.26
N ILE A 6 -34.12 -22.10 -27.78
CA ILE A 6 -32.77 -22.00 -27.21
C ILE A 6 -32.23 -20.58 -27.36
N LYS A 7 -32.44 -19.94 -28.51
CA LYS A 7 -32.02 -18.55 -28.77
C LYS A 7 -32.75 -17.56 -27.86
N ASP A 8 -34.05 -17.76 -27.66
CA ASP A 8 -34.85 -16.89 -26.78
C ASP A 8 -34.43 -17.04 -25.32
N GLN A 9 -34.14 -18.26 -24.87
CA GLN A 9 -33.62 -18.51 -23.53
C GLN A 9 -32.23 -17.91 -23.32
N ALA A 10 -31.32 -18.06 -24.30
CA ALA A 10 -29.98 -17.48 -24.23
C ALA A 10 -30.02 -15.95 -24.19
N LYS A 11 -30.91 -15.33 -24.98
CA LYS A 11 -31.12 -13.88 -24.96
C LYS A 11 -31.61 -13.41 -23.60
N LYS A 12 -32.59 -14.10 -23.01
CA LYS A 12 -33.11 -13.78 -21.69
C LYS A 12 -32.01 -13.86 -20.61
N ILE A 13 -31.17 -14.90 -20.65
CA ILE A 13 -30.05 -15.04 -19.71
C ILE A 13 -29.05 -13.88 -19.84
N MET A 14 -28.73 -13.45 -21.07
CA MET A 14 -27.83 -12.32 -21.29
C MET A 14 -28.45 -10.99 -20.83
N ASP A 15 -29.74 -10.78 -21.07
CA ASP A 15 -30.46 -9.58 -20.63
C ASP A 15 -30.54 -9.50 -19.09
N ASP A 16 -30.80 -10.63 -18.43
CA ASP A 16 -30.82 -10.74 -16.97
C ASP A 16 -29.41 -10.49 -16.37
N PHE A 17 -28.36 -11.01 -17.01
CA PHE A 17 -26.98 -10.78 -16.61
C PHE A 17 -26.55 -9.30 -16.74
N LEU A 18 -26.87 -8.66 -17.87
CA LEU A 18 -26.59 -7.24 -18.08
C LEU A 18 -27.36 -6.34 -17.10
N THR A 19 -28.56 -6.75 -16.70
CA THR A 19 -29.36 -6.04 -15.70
C THR A 19 -28.75 -6.18 -14.31
N ALA A 20 -28.25 -7.37 -13.94
CA ALA A 20 -27.53 -7.59 -12.69
C ALA A 20 -26.23 -6.76 -12.62
N LEU A 21 -25.47 -6.69 -13.72
CA LEU A 21 -24.27 -5.87 -13.81
C LEU A 21 -24.55 -4.36 -13.69
N LYS A 22 -25.64 -3.86 -14.27
CA LYS A 22 -26.05 -2.45 -14.13
C LYS A 22 -26.45 -2.09 -12.70
N GLY A 23 -26.86 -3.08 -11.90
CA GLY A 23 -27.18 -2.93 -10.47
C GLY A 23 -25.95 -2.92 -9.54
N MET A 24 -24.79 -3.38 -10.02
CA MET A 24 -23.51 -3.24 -9.31
C MET A 24 -22.99 -1.81 -9.46
N LYS A 25 -23.66 -0.87 -8.80
CA LYS A 25 -23.06 0.42 -8.50
C LYS A 25 -22.04 0.21 -7.39
N GLU A 26 -20.84 0.71 -7.68
CA GLU A 26 -19.68 0.86 -6.80
C GLU A 26 -18.67 -0.29 -6.89
N GLU A 27 -17.67 -0.05 -7.74
CA GLU A 27 -16.29 -0.45 -7.44
C GLU A 27 -16.07 -0.17 -5.95
N THR A 28 -15.88 -1.22 -5.17
CA THR A 28 -15.53 -1.11 -3.75
C THR A 28 -14.08 -0.63 -3.69
N HIS A 29 -13.86 0.62 -4.05
CA HIS A 29 -12.65 1.28 -3.70
C HIS A 29 -12.69 1.39 -2.18
N PHE A 30 -11.87 0.58 -1.50
CA PHE A 30 -11.41 0.92 -0.16
C PHE A 30 -10.54 2.18 -0.27
N VAL A 31 -11.13 3.32 -0.66
CA VAL A 31 -10.49 4.62 -0.52
C VAL A 31 -10.64 4.96 0.94
N ILE A 32 -9.67 4.54 1.74
CA ILE A 32 -9.40 5.28 2.97
C ILE A 32 -9.18 6.72 2.50
N ARG A 33 -10.14 7.59 2.78
CA ARG A 33 -9.99 9.03 2.55
C ARG A 33 -8.79 9.44 3.37
N ARG A 34 -7.67 9.70 2.71
CA ARG A 34 -6.45 10.15 3.37
C ARG A 34 -6.70 11.58 3.80
N GLU A 35 -6.76 11.80 5.10
CA GLU A 35 -6.70 13.14 5.67
C GLU A 35 -5.24 13.58 5.66
N ASP A 36 -5.01 14.88 5.41
CA ASP A 36 -3.68 15.47 5.50
C ASP A 36 -3.21 15.43 6.96
N SER A 37 -2.53 14.36 7.32
CA SER A 37 -1.88 14.19 8.60
C SER A 37 -0.40 14.53 8.45
N MET A 38 -0.04 15.75 8.84
CA MET A 38 1.36 16.14 8.99
C MET A 38 1.80 15.79 10.41
N ARG A 39 2.93 15.11 10.55
CA ARG A 39 3.51 14.86 11.87
C ARG A 39 3.90 16.20 12.50
N GLU A 40 3.53 16.41 13.76
CA GLU A 40 4.02 17.55 14.53
C GLU A 40 5.55 17.50 14.61
N LYS A 41 6.17 18.67 14.49
CA LYS A 41 7.63 18.77 14.54
C LYS A 41 8.08 18.71 15.99
N GLU A 42 8.24 17.50 16.50
CA GLU A 42 8.90 17.23 17.77
C GLU A 42 10.43 17.30 17.58
N GLN A 43 11.11 17.92 18.53
CA GLN A 43 12.57 17.77 18.66
C GLN A 43 12.83 16.54 19.53
N ASP A 44 13.21 15.43 18.88
CA ASP A 44 13.66 14.26 19.60
C ASP A 44 15.00 14.56 20.31
N GLU A 45 15.12 14.17 21.57
CA GLU A 45 16.38 14.29 22.32
C GLU A 45 17.37 13.19 21.92
N ASP A 46 18.66 13.55 21.75
CA ASP A 46 19.76 12.57 21.61
C ASP A 46 20.05 11.94 22.97
N THR A 47 19.19 10.99 23.36
CA THR A 47 19.34 10.26 24.61
C THR A 47 20.53 9.31 24.54
N LYS A 48 21.16 9.07 25.69
CA LYS A 48 22.26 8.10 25.79
C LYS A 48 21.83 6.70 25.31
N GLU A 49 20.59 6.32 25.57
CA GLU A 49 20.02 5.03 25.14
C GLU A 49 19.92 4.93 23.62
N PHE A 50 19.49 6.02 22.95
CA PHE A 50 19.47 6.09 21.50
C PHE A 50 20.87 5.91 20.91
N ARG A 51 21.84 6.67 21.45
CA ARG A 51 23.24 6.61 21.04
C ARG A 51 23.82 5.20 21.23
N ASP A 52 23.65 4.61 22.41
CA ASP A 52 24.15 3.28 22.74
C ASP A 52 23.50 2.20 21.84
N GLY A 53 22.22 2.35 21.54
CA GLY A 53 21.49 1.49 20.59
C GLY A 53 22.10 1.50 19.19
N TRP A 54 22.44 2.69 18.67
CA TRP A 54 23.11 2.87 17.38
C TRP A 54 24.51 2.26 17.34
N PHE A 55 25.34 2.53 18.34
CA PHE A 55 26.71 2.00 18.40
C PHE A 55 26.78 0.49 18.68
N ARG A 56 25.71 -0.10 19.20
CA ARG A 56 25.61 -1.56 19.37
C ARG A 56 25.47 -2.28 18.04
N ILE A 57 24.73 -1.73 17.08
CA ILE A 57 24.46 -2.37 15.78
C ILE A 57 25.41 -1.94 14.66
N ALA A 58 26.26 -0.94 14.91
CA ALA A 58 27.19 -0.41 13.92
C ALA A 58 28.24 -1.47 13.47
N PRO A 59 28.43 -1.71 12.15
CA PRO A 59 29.38 -2.71 11.65
C PRO A 59 30.84 -2.45 12.04
N LYS A 60 31.26 -1.18 12.04
CA LYS A 60 32.58 -0.72 12.48
C LYS A 60 32.44 0.58 13.25
N LYS A 61 33.14 0.67 14.38
CA LYS A 61 33.14 1.86 15.24
C LYS A 61 34.53 2.15 15.77
N GLN A 62 34.82 3.43 16.00
CA GLN A 62 36.05 3.92 16.60
C GLN A 62 35.71 5.02 17.60
N GLY A 63 35.82 4.71 18.90
CA GLY A 63 35.39 5.63 19.95
C GLY A 63 33.92 6.02 19.79
N ALA A 64 33.68 7.33 19.62
CA ALA A 64 32.35 7.92 19.43
C ALA A 64 31.95 8.08 17.95
N TYR A 65 32.59 7.35 17.02
CA TYR A 65 32.35 7.47 15.58
C TYR A 65 32.03 6.12 14.93
N ILE A 66 31.12 6.14 13.95
CA ILE A 66 30.84 5.00 13.07
C ILE A 66 31.76 5.11 11.85
N LEU A 67 32.48 4.03 11.54
CA LEU A 67 33.38 3.98 10.39
C LEU A 67 32.61 3.46 9.17
N ALA A 68 32.55 4.26 8.12
CA ALA A 68 32.01 3.89 6.82
C ALA A 68 33.07 4.07 5.74
N GLU A 69 32.96 3.29 4.67
CA GLU A 69 33.79 3.49 3.49
C GLU A 69 33.38 4.78 2.79
N LYS A 70 34.37 5.52 2.27
CA LYS A 70 34.10 6.71 1.49
C LYS A 70 33.44 6.28 0.17
N GLY A 71 32.14 6.52 0.06
CA GLY A 71 31.41 6.27 -1.18
C GLY A 71 32.01 7.08 -2.33
N SER A 72 32.29 6.44 -3.46
CA SER A 72 32.54 7.12 -4.72
C SER A 72 31.19 7.41 -5.37
N PHE A 73 30.77 8.68 -5.42
CA PHE A 73 29.71 9.09 -6.34
C PHE A 73 30.25 8.92 -7.77
N ARG A 74 29.64 8.03 -8.56
CA ARG A 74 29.82 7.96 -10.01
C ARG A 74 28.57 8.48 -10.69
#